data_AF-I2DNT3-F1
#
_entry.id   AF-I2DNT3-F1
#
_cell.length_a   1.000
_cell.length_b   1.000
_cell.length_c   1.000
_cell.angle_alpha   90.00
_cell.angle_beta   90.00
_cell.angle_gamma   90.00
#
_symmetry.space_group_name_H-M   'P 1'
#
loop_
_entity.id
_entity.type
_entity.pdbx_description
1 polymer ?
#
loop_
_entity_poly.entity_id
_entity_poly.type
_entity_poly.pdbx_seq_one_letter_code
_entity_poly.pdbx_strand_id
1 'polypeptide(L)'
;MEALTFAMLVIDVTKDGRPKYEIGKKRALHLIDGFDYDEEAESYTLRVDPRWRLMFENREFALIDWDKRLRFGPRQDMAKALQRLVATSNDSVQRNPLEWLKRKLEYTGRMRDFVDALERAMDELERLDIIVGGRIETSTKGRPQTVWTRL
;
A
#
# COMPACT_ATOMS: atom_id res chain seq x y z
N MET A 1 11.72 29.43 25.65
CA MET A 1 10.58 29.73 24.78
C MET A 1 10.14 28.39 24.21
N GLU A 2 9.14 27.75 24.81
CA GLU A 2 8.66 26.44 24.37
C GLU A 2 7.83 26.62 23.10
N ALA A 3 8.29 26.01 22.01
CA ALA A 3 7.52 25.95 20.78
C ALA A 3 6.40 24.92 20.95
N LEU A 4 5.15 25.33 20.72
CA LEU A 4 4.00 24.43 20.64
C LEU A 4 4.22 23.42 19.50
N THR A 5 4.58 22.18 19.84
CA THR A 5 4.92 21.11 18.89
C THR A 5 3.71 20.31 18.41
N PHE A 6 2.51 20.54 18.95
CA PHE A 6 1.32 19.79 18.58
C PHE A 6 0.04 20.58 18.87
N ALA A 7 -0.82 20.74 17.87
CA ALA A 7 -2.17 21.27 18.02
C ALA A 7 -3.16 20.29 17.38
N MET A 8 -4.12 19.82 18.17
CA MET A 8 -5.23 18.98 17.70
C MET A 8 -6.52 19.79 17.77
N LEU A 9 -7.09 20.12 16.61
CA LEU A 9 -8.39 20.76 16.51
C LEU A 9 -9.50 19.70 16.53
N VAL A 10 -10.35 19.72 17.54
CA VAL A 10 -11.56 18.90 17.62
C VAL A 10 -12.77 19.80 17.50
N ILE A 11 -13.63 19.55 16.51
CA ILE A 11 -14.89 20.27 16.31
C ILE A 11 -16.01 19.39 16.89
N ASP A 12 -16.58 19.84 18.00
CA ASP A 12 -17.76 19.22 18.61
C ASP A 12 -19.03 19.97 18.21
N VAL A 13 -20.03 19.23 17.71
CA VAL A 13 -21.34 19.78 17.33
C VAL A 13 -22.37 19.45 18.41
N THR A 14 -22.83 20.47 19.13
CA THR A 14 -23.89 20.36 20.14
C THR A 14 -25.25 20.77 19.58
N LYS A 15 -26.34 20.13 20.04
CA LYS A 15 -27.72 20.58 19.85
C LYS A 15 -28.42 20.63 21.21
N ASP A 16 -29.04 21.75 21.54
CA ASP A 16 -29.79 21.96 22.79
C ASP A 16 -28.97 21.67 24.07
N GLY A 17 -27.70 22.13 24.08
CA GLY A 17 -26.78 21.93 25.20
C GLY A 17 -26.31 20.49 25.40
N ARG A 18 -26.65 19.57 24.50
CA ARG A 18 -26.20 18.18 24.51
C ARG A 18 -25.36 17.86 23.27
N PRO A 19 -24.25 17.12 23.40
CA PRO A 19 -23.48 16.65 22.24
C PRO A 19 -24.39 15.77 21.36
N LYS A 20 -24.47 16.07 20.07
CA LYS A 20 -25.39 15.37 19.14
C LYS A 20 -24.96 13.93 18.83
N TYR A 21 -23.72 13.56 19.19
CA TYR A 21 -23.17 12.22 19.00
C TYR A 21 -22.32 11.80 20.20
N GLU A 22 -22.77 10.80 20.94
CA GLU A 22 -21.95 10.04 21.90
C GLU A 22 -22.18 8.54 21.67
N ILE A 23 -21.24 7.88 21.00
CA ILE A 23 -21.11 6.41 20.92
C ILE A 23 -19.61 6.10 20.82
N GLY A 24 -19.11 5.25 21.73
CA GLY A 24 -17.85 4.48 21.62
C GLY A 24 -16.58 5.29 21.31
N LYS A 25 -15.69 5.45 22.30
CA LYS A 25 -14.35 6.08 22.20
C LYS A 25 -13.78 6.04 20.78
N LYS A 26 -13.76 7.17 20.06
CA LYS A 26 -13.04 7.31 18.77
C LYS A 26 -11.54 7.12 19.04
N ARG A 27 -11.07 5.88 19.03
CA ARG A 27 -9.64 5.55 19.13
C ARG A 27 -9.11 5.46 17.71
N ALA A 28 -8.40 6.49 17.28
CA ALA A 28 -7.61 6.39 16.05
C ALA A 28 -6.58 5.26 16.21
N LEU A 29 -6.37 4.48 15.15
CA LEU A 29 -5.26 3.54 15.02
C LEU A 29 -4.15 4.28 14.27
N HIS A 30 -3.14 4.73 15.00
CA HIS A 30 -2.00 5.42 14.38
C HIS A 30 -1.06 4.38 13.79
N LEU A 31 -0.38 4.69 12.67
CA LEU A 31 0.67 3.81 12.15
C LEU A 31 1.94 3.92 12.99
N ILE A 32 2.29 5.15 13.36
CA ILE A 32 3.46 5.51 14.14
C ILE A 32 2.97 5.94 15.52
N ASP A 33 3.50 5.28 16.55
CA ASP A 33 3.25 5.57 17.97
C ASP A 33 4.30 6.54 18.55
N GLY A 34 5.52 6.53 18.00
CA GLY A 34 6.58 7.44 18.42
C GLY A 34 7.68 7.57 17.37
N PHE A 35 8.34 8.73 17.36
CA PHE A 35 9.51 8.99 16.55
C PHE A 35 10.47 9.86 17.37
N ASP A 36 11.57 9.26 17.79
CA ASP A 36 12.50 9.83 18.75
C ASP A 36 13.91 9.86 18.13
N TYR A 37 14.71 10.88 18.43
CA TYR A 37 16.13 10.95 18.08
C TYR A 37 16.97 10.84 19.35
N ASP A 38 17.93 9.93 19.34
CA ASP A 38 18.92 9.76 20.40
C ASP A 38 20.21 10.45 19.96
N GLU A 39 20.57 11.55 20.64
CA GLU A 39 21.78 12.33 20.35
C GLU A 39 23.06 11.58 20.72
N GLU A 40 23.05 10.72 21.76
CA GLU A 40 24.24 9.97 22.16
C GLU A 40 24.53 8.83 21.19
N ALA A 41 23.49 8.16 20.72
CA ALA A 41 23.59 7.08 19.73
C ALA A 41 23.54 7.57 18.26
N GLU A 42 23.36 8.88 18.05
CA GLU A 42 23.12 9.53 16.75
C GLU A 42 22.09 8.77 15.88
N SER A 43 21.01 8.27 16.50
CA SER A 43 20.09 7.35 15.83
C SER A 43 18.61 7.73 16.01
N TYR A 44 17.80 7.40 15.00
CA TYR A 44 16.35 7.59 15.06
C TYR A 44 15.65 6.29 15.45
N THR A 45 14.74 6.38 16.41
CA THR A 45 13.84 5.28 16.79
C THR A 45 12.43 5.57 16.30
N LEU A 46 11.91 4.71 15.43
CA LEU A 46 10.51 4.72 15.02
C LEU A 46 9.77 3.61 15.76
N ARG A 47 8.74 3.96 16.53
CA ARG A 47 7.85 3.00 17.20
C ARG A 47 6.55 2.87 16.42
N VAL A 48 6.24 1.65 15.98
CA VAL A 48 4.96 1.30 15.36
C VAL A 48 3.92 1.05 16.46
N ASP A 49 2.68 1.48 16.26
CA ASP A 49 1.61 1.23 17.22
C ASP A 49 1.42 -0.29 17.42
N PRO A 50 1.54 -0.80 18.66
CA PRO A 50 1.53 -2.23 18.92
C PRO A 50 0.20 -2.89 18.55
N ARG A 51 -0.89 -2.13 18.42
CA ARG A 51 -2.18 -2.65 17.95
C ARG A 51 -2.13 -3.13 16.50
N TRP A 52 -1.18 -2.68 15.68
CA TRP A 52 -0.98 -3.23 14.33
C TRP A 52 -0.62 -4.71 14.36
N ARG A 53 0.07 -5.18 15.39
CA ARG A 53 0.39 -6.60 15.55
C ARG A 53 -0.88 -7.45 15.52
N LEU A 54 -1.96 -6.98 16.16
CA LEU A 54 -3.24 -7.67 16.23
C LEU A 54 -3.85 -7.88 14.83
N MET A 55 -3.62 -6.94 13.90
CA MET A 55 -4.14 -7.03 12.53
C MET A 55 -3.53 -8.21 11.74
N PHE A 56 -2.40 -8.75 12.18
CA PHE A 56 -1.70 -9.84 11.52
C PHE A 56 -1.79 -11.18 12.29
N GLU A 57 -2.51 -11.23 13.41
CA GLU A 57 -2.61 -12.43 14.25
C GLU A 57 -3.26 -13.62 13.55
N ASN A 58 -4.19 -13.36 12.63
CA ASN A 58 -4.88 -14.38 11.85
C ASN A 58 -3.99 -15.02 10.77
N ARG A 59 -2.71 -14.61 10.67
CA ARG A 59 -1.76 -15.07 9.63
C ARG A 59 -2.22 -14.80 8.19
N GLU A 60 -3.15 -13.87 8.01
CA GLU A 60 -3.61 -13.39 6.71
C GLU A 60 -2.69 -12.26 6.23
N PHE A 61 -1.47 -12.63 5.87
CA PHE A 61 -0.48 -11.69 5.35
C PHE A 61 0.27 -12.26 4.15
N ALA A 62 0.80 -11.35 3.34
CA ALA A 62 1.73 -11.68 2.28
C ALA A 62 3.14 -11.25 2.70
N LEU A 63 4.11 -12.13 2.49
CA LEU A 63 5.52 -11.81 2.70
C LEU A 63 6.11 -11.19 1.44
N ILE A 64 6.99 -10.22 1.64
CA ILE A 64 7.70 -9.51 0.57
C ILE A 64 9.18 -9.74 0.78
N ASP A 65 9.87 -10.15 -0.29
CA ASP A 65 11.33 -10.18 -0.32
C ASP A 65 11.86 -8.75 -0.16
N TRP A 66 12.53 -8.52 0.96
CA TRP A 66 13.00 -7.19 1.35
C TRP A 66 14.15 -6.70 0.48
N ASP A 67 15.06 -7.59 0.09
CA ASP A 67 16.21 -7.24 -0.74
C ASP A 67 15.75 -6.83 -2.14
N LYS A 68 14.76 -7.54 -2.70
CA LYS A 68 14.10 -7.11 -3.94
C LYS A 68 13.37 -5.78 -3.76
N ARG A 69 12.67 -5.58 -2.63
CA ARG A 69 11.91 -4.35 -2.34
C ARG A 69 12.78 -3.10 -2.29
N LEU A 70 14.01 -3.21 -1.77
CA LEU A 70 14.97 -2.11 -1.68
C LEU A 70 15.63 -1.77 -3.01
N ARG A 71 15.72 -2.73 -3.94
CA ARG A 71 16.35 -2.55 -5.27
C ARG A 71 15.46 -1.88 -6.31
N PHE A 72 14.22 -1.53 -5.97
CA PHE A 72 13.35 -0.73 -6.84
C PHE A 72 13.94 0.64 -7.11
N GLY A 73 13.86 1.09 -8.36
CA GLY A 73 14.28 2.43 -8.73
C GLY A 73 13.42 3.54 -8.10
N PRO A 74 13.85 4.81 -8.26
CA PRO A 74 13.02 5.95 -7.89
C PRO A 74 11.71 5.98 -8.70
N ARG A 75 10.64 6.51 -8.10
CA ARG A 75 9.30 6.67 -8.73
C ARG A 75 8.63 5.37 -9.19
N GLN A 76 8.94 4.24 -8.55
CA GLN A 76 8.36 2.92 -8.88
C GLN A 76 7.13 2.54 -8.05
N ASP A 77 6.28 3.49 -7.66
CA ASP A 77 5.19 3.24 -6.70
C ASP A 77 4.15 2.24 -7.21
N MET A 78 3.87 2.26 -8.52
CA MET A 78 2.99 1.27 -9.16
C MET A 78 3.61 -0.13 -9.12
N ALA A 79 4.90 -0.27 -9.45
CA ALA A 79 5.58 -1.57 -9.42
C ALA A 79 5.62 -2.14 -7.99
N LYS A 80 5.87 -1.29 -6.99
CA LYS A 80 5.78 -1.65 -5.57
C LYS A 80 4.37 -2.07 -5.15
N ALA A 81 3.34 -1.46 -5.71
CA ALA A 81 1.95 -1.85 -5.48
C ALA A 81 1.62 -3.20 -6.14
N LEU A 82 2.11 -3.43 -7.36
CA LEU A 82 1.99 -4.72 -8.03
C LEU A 82 2.73 -5.82 -7.26
N GLN A 83 3.92 -5.58 -6.72
CA GLN A 83 4.61 -6.57 -5.89
C GLN A 83 3.75 -7.04 -4.71
N ARG A 84 3.03 -6.12 -4.03
CA ARG A 84 2.09 -6.47 -2.97
C ARG A 84 0.96 -7.36 -3.47
N LEU A 85 0.41 -7.03 -4.65
CA LEU A 85 -0.63 -7.83 -5.29
C LEU A 85 -0.12 -9.24 -5.64
N VAL A 86 1.05 -9.34 -6.28
CA VAL A 86 1.70 -10.60 -6.64
C VAL A 86 1.84 -11.51 -5.43
N ALA A 87 2.30 -10.96 -4.30
CA ALA A 87 2.52 -11.71 -3.08
C ALA A 87 1.23 -12.19 -2.40
N THR A 88 0.08 -11.55 -2.68
CA THR A 88 -1.21 -11.85 -2.02
C THR A 88 -1.88 -13.11 -2.60
N SER A 89 -1.53 -13.54 -3.81
CA SER A 89 -2.07 -14.77 -4.41
C SER A 89 -1.04 -15.91 -4.38
N ASN A 90 -1.51 -17.12 -4.07
CA ASN A 90 -0.74 -18.35 -4.20
C ASN A 90 -0.74 -18.91 -5.63
N ASP A 91 -1.49 -18.30 -6.55
CA ASP A 91 -1.49 -18.72 -7.95
C ASP A 91 -0.15 -18.38 -8.60
N SER A 92 0.47 -19.37 -9.25
CA SER A 92 1.70 -19.18 -10.01
C SER A 92 1.46 -18.27 -11.21
N VAL A 93 0.39 -18.51 -11.98
CA VAL A 93 -0.02 -17.65 -13.10
C VAL A 93 -1.18 -16.78 -12.65
N GLN A 94 -0.96 -15.48 -12.59
CA GLN A 94 -1.97 -14.52 -12.14
C GLN A 94 -2.50 -13.74 -13.32
N ARG A 95 -3.82 -13.51 -13.33
CA ARG A 95 -4.52 -12.77 -14.39
C ARG A 95 -5.40 -11.71 -13.78
N ASN A 96 -5.19 -10.44 -14.15
CA ASN A 96 -5.90 -9.33 -13.54
C ASN A 96 -6.55 -8.45 -14.61
N PRO A 97 -7.90 -8.36 -14.66
CA PRO A 97 -8.59 -7.46 -15.58
C PRO A 97 -8.13 -6.01 -15.42
N LEU A 98 -7.84 -5.31 -16.52
CA LEU A 98 -7.26 -3.97 -16.47
C LEU A 98 -8.14 -2.98 -15.69
N GLU A 99 -9.46 -3.04 -15.89
CA GLU A 99 -10.41 -2.18 -15.19
C GLU A 99 -10.41 -2.40 -13.67
N TRP A 100 -10.29 -3.66 -13.24
CA TRP A 100 -10.20 -3.97 -11.81
C TRP A 100 -8.87 -3.46 -11.25
N LEU A 101 -7.77 -3.71 -11.97
CA LEU A 101 -6.44 -3.32 -11.54
C LEU A 101 -6.28 -1.79 -11.45
N LYS A 102 -6.81 -1.05 -12.43
CA LYS A 102 -6.81 0.42 -12.44
C LYS A 102 -7.51 0.99 -11.20
N ARG A 103 -8.68 0.42 -10.84
CA ARG A 103 -9.39 0.81 -9.61
C ARG A 103 -8.64 0.40 -8.35
N LYS A 104 -8.10 -0.82 -8.32
CA LYS A 104 -7.34 -1.36 -7.18
C LYS A 104 -6.08 -0.54 -6.88
N LEU A 105 -5.45 0.01 -7.92
CA LEU A 105 -4.28 0.88 -7.83
C LEU A 105 -4.65 2.37 -7.69
N GLU A 106 -5.94 2.68 -7.59
CA GLU A 106 -6.47 4.05 -7.46
C GLU A 106 -5.95 5.02 -8.55
N TYR A 107 -5.65 4.48 -9.74
CA TYR A 107 -5.11 5.27 -10.82
C TYR A 107 -6.22 6.10 -11.48
N THR A 108 -6.14 7.42 -11.39
CA THR A 108 -7.20 8.34 -11.85
C THR A 108 -7.08 8.76 -13.31
N GLY A 109 -5.89 8.58 -13.93
CA GLY A 109 -5.63 8.95 -15.33
C GLY A 109 -6.39 8.11 -16.37
N ARG A 110 -6.14 8.37 -17.65
CA ARG A 110 -6.78 7.66 -18.77
C ARG A 110 -6.31 6.20 -18.83
N MET A 111 -7.13 5.32 -19.40
CA MET A 111 -6.79 3.90 -19.54
C MET A 111 -5.51 3.67 -20.36
N ARG A 112 -5.29 4.44 -21.44
CA ARG A 112 -4.06 4.34 -22.22
C ARG A 112 -2.81 4.65 -21.39
N ASP A 113 -2.82 5.79 -20.68
CA ASP A 113 -1.67 6.19 -19.88
C ASP A 113 -1.47 5.25 -18.67
N PHE A 114 -2.55 4.62 -18.18
CA PHE A 114 -2.47 3.54 -17.19
C PHE A 114 -1.78 2.30 -17.75
N VAL A 115 -2.11 1.88 -18.97
CA VAL A 115 -1.43 0.77 -19.65
C VAL A 115 0.06 1.04 -19.79
N ASP A 116 0.45 2.23 -20.27
CA ASP A 116 1.87 2.59 -20.41
C ASP A 116 2.62 2.61 -19.06
N ALA A 117 1.93 3.01 -17.97
CA ALA A 117 2.49 2.95 -16.62
C ALA A 117 2.60 1.51 -16.09
N LEU A 118 1.62 0.68 -16.43
CA LEU A 118 1.52 -0.70 -15.98
C LEU A 118 2.56 -1.60 -16.66
N GLU A 119 2.82 -1.41 -17.95
CA GLU A 119 3.90 -2.09 -18.67
C GLU A 119 5.25 -1.80 -18.02
N ARG A 120 5.58 -0.52 -17.81
CA ARG A 120 6.82 -0.12 -17.09
C ARG A 120 6.91 -0.71 -15.69
N ALA A 121 5.78 -0.83 -15.00
CA ALA A 121 5.74 -1.42 -13.68
C ALA A 121 5.98 -2.94 -13.71
N MET A 122 5.47 -3.65 -14.73
CA MET A 122 5.76 -5.07 -14.93
C MET A 122 7.22 -5.29 -15.33
N ASP A 123 7.79 -4.45 -16.21
CA ASP A 123 9.21 -4.51 -16.58
C ASP A 123 10.13 -4.39 -15.36
N GLU A 124 9.80 -3.49 -14.44
CA GLU A 124 10.54 -3.32 -13.18
C GLU A 124 10.44 -4.57 -12.28
N LEU A 125 9.29 -5.24 -12.26
CA LEU A 125 9.12 -6.49 -11.52
C LEU A 125 9.92 -7.64 -12.14
N GLU A 126 9.97 -7.72 -13.47
CA GLU A 126 10.79 -8.70 -14.18
C GLU A 126 12.28 -8.44 -13.95
N ARG A 127 12.73 -7.18 -14.03
CA ARG A 127 14.12 -6.79 -13.74
C ARG A 127 14.60 -7.23 -12.35
N LEU A 128 13.67 -7.35 -11.40
CA LEU A 128 13.93 -7.74 -10.02
C LEU A 128 13.62 -9.21 -9.73
N ASP A 129 13.35 -10.01 -10.76
CA ASP A 129 13.00 -11.43 -10.66
C ASP A 129 11.81 -11.68 -9.71
N ILE A 130 10.82 -10.78 -9.69
CA ILE A 130 9.60 -10.94 -8.88
C ILE A 130 8.53 -11.69 -9.69
N ILE A 131 8.47 -11.40 -11.00
CA ILE A 131 7.60 -12.07 -11.96
C ILE A 131 8.37 -12.40 -13.23
N VAL A 132 7.76 -13.19 -14.10
CA VAL A 132 8.21 -13.43 -15.47
C VAL A 132 7.01 -13.47 -16.43
N GLY A 133 7.21 -13.04 -17.66
CA GLY A 133 6.20 -13.09 -18.72
C GLY A 133 5.06 -12.10 -18.51
N GLY A 134 5.33 -10.98 -17.86
CA GLY A 134 4.41 -9.87 -17.65
C GLY A 134 3.97 -9.26 -18.97
N ARG A 135 2.67 -9.31 -19.24
CA ARG A 135 2.09 -8.79 -20.49
C ARG A 135 0.63 -8.45 -20.34
N ILE A 136 0.09 -7.73 -21.31
CA ILE A 136 -1.34 -7.49 -21.46
C ILE A 136 -1.86 -8.38 -22.59
N GLU A 137 -2.94 -9.10 -22.34
CA GLU A 137 -3.61 -9.94 -23.33
C GLU A 137 -5.13 -9.75 -23.26
N THR A 138 -5.82 -10.28 -24.27
CA THR A 138 -7.28 -10.36 -24.29
C THR A 138 -7.71 -11.69 -23.70
N SER A 139 -8.52 -11.66 -22.64
CA SER A 139 -9.10 -12.86 -22.03
C SER A 139 -10.03 -13.61 -22.99
N THR A 140 -10.37 -14.86 -22.66
CA THR A 140 -11.37 -15.67 -23.38
C THR A 140 -12.76 -15.02 -23.46
N LYS A 141 -13.03 -14.02 -22.60
CA LYS A 141 -14.26 -13.22 -22.58
C LYS A 141 -14.12 -11.88 -23.31
N GLY A 142 -13.07 -11.68 -24.09
CA GLY A 142 -12.82 -10.45 -24.86
C GLY A 142 -12.39 -9.24 -24.02
N ARG A 143 -12.04 -9.44 -22.73
CA ARG A 143 -11.65 -8.35 -21.83
C ARG A 143 -10.13 -8.24 -21.71
N PRO A 144 -9.55 -7.04 -21.83
CA PRO A 144 -8.13 -6.82 -21.56
C PRO A 144 -7.76 -7.16 -20.11
N GLN A 145 -6.65 -7.86 -19.93
CA GLN A 145 -6.11 -8.24 -18.64
C GLN A 145 -4.58 -8.27 -18.68
N THR A 146 -3.95 -8.08 -17.52
CA THR A 146 -2.55 -8.45 -17.34
C THR A 146 -2.44 -9.93 -17.05
N VAL A 147 -1.31 -10.52 -17.46
CA VAL A 147 -0.89 -11.86 -17.10
C VAL A 147 0.58 -11.85 -16.76
N TRP A 148 0.95 -12.55 -15.69
CA TRP A 148 2.33 -12.81 -15.32
C TRP A 148 2.43 -14.14 -14.56
N THR A 149 3.64 -14.70 -14.52
CA THR A 149 3.98 -15.81 -13.64
C THR A 149 4.80 -15.28 -12.47
N ARG A 150 4.37 -15.57 -11.24
CA ARG A 150 5.09 -15.26 -10.00
C ARG A 150 6.32 -16.17 -9.88
N LEU A 151 7.46 -15.58 -9.48
CA LEU A 151 8.71 -16.28 -9.16
C LEU A 151 8.87 -16.50 -7.65
#